data_AF-A0A6M7TAU8-F1
#
_entry.id   AF-A0A6M7TAU8-F1
#
_cell.length_a   1.000
_cell.length_b   1.000
_cell.length_c   1.000
_cell.angle_alpha   90.00
_cell.angle_beta   90.00
_cell.angle_gamma   90.00
#
_symmetry.space_group_name_H-M   'P 1'
#
loop_
_entity.id
_entity.type
_entity.pdbx_description
1 polymer ?
#
loop_
_entity_poly.entity_id
_entity_poly.type
_entity_poly.pdbx_seq_one_letter_code
_entity_poly.pdbx_strand_id
1 'polypeptide(L)'
;MKSVLVLAIAALAALTLDMPAQAAGFDNIVVSATKGGEAQSEFPADTPVVYLSADLVDIPATSTITFSWISIDSHGVAPANYTIDKVDLNVGENTEADSQLSKPTAGWPVGTYRVDLSIDGTVADSAPFSIR
;
A
#
# COMPACT_ATOMS: atom_id res chain seq x y z
N MET A 1 26.34 -60.22 -37.47
CA MET A 1 26.37 -59.27 -36.35
C MET A 1 25.61 -58.03 -36.84
N LYS A 2 24.32 -57.90 -36.46
CA LYS A 2 23.85 -56.95 -35.41
C LYS A 2 24.23 -55.51 -35.78
N SER A 3 23.32 -54.71 -36.35
CA SER A 3 22.44 -53.77 -35.59
C SER A 3 22.80 -52.34 -36.06
N VAL A 4 21.97 -51.29 -36.06
CA VAL A 4 20.57 -51.05 -35.74
C VAL A 4 20.25 -49.67 -36.34
N LEU A 5 19.04 -49.50 -36.86
CA LEU A 5 18.47 -48.23 -37.29
C LEU A 5 18.17 -47.39 -36.03
N VAL A 6 18.75 -46.20 -35.90
CA VAL A 6 18.42 -45.27 -34.79
C VAL A 6 17.41 -44.25 -35.31
N LEU A 7 16.15 -44.42 -34.90
CA LEU A 7 15.12 -43.38 -34.99
C LEU A 7 15.34 -42.36 -33.87
N ALA A 8 15.60 -41.11 -34.24
CA ALA A 8 15.60 -39.99 -33.31
C ALA A 8 14.16 -39.54 -33.04
N ILE A 9 13.67 -39.76 -31.82
CA ILE A 9 12.41 -39.20 -31.33
C ILE A 9 12.74 -37.87 -30.64
N ALA A 10 12.33 -36.76 -31.24
CA ALA A 10 12.41 -35.45 -30.62
C ALA A 10 11.24 -35.28 -29.64
N ALA A 11 11.52 -35.35 -28.33
CA ALA A 11 10.56 -35.00 -27.29
C ALA A 11 10.56 -33.47 -27.13
N LEU A 12 9.46 -32.83 -27.54
CA LEU A 12 9.23 -31.40 -27.34
C LEU A 12 8.70 -31.18 -25.92
N ALA A 13 9.57 -30.77 -25.00
CA ALA A 13 9.17 -30.35 -23.66
C ALA A 13 8.51 -28.97 -23.74
N ALA A 14 7.22 -28.87 -23.43
CA ALA A 14 6.54 -27.59 -23.26
C ALA A 14 7.03 -26.95 -21.95
N LEU A 15 7.82 -25.87 -22.04
CA LEU A 15 8.06 -24.99 -20.90
C LEU A 15 6.76 -24.25 -20.57
N THR A 16 6.09 -24.63 -19.49
CA THR A 16 5.11 -23.76 -18.84
C THR A 16 5.90 -22.67 -18.12
N LEU A 17 5.84 -21.44 -18.64
CA LEU A 17 6.29 -20.28 -17.90
C LEU A 17 5.27 -20.03 -16.79
N ASP A 18 5.58 -20.44 -15.56
CA ASP A 18 4.85 -20.00 -14.37
C ASP A 18 5.12 -18.49 -14.23
N MET A 19 4.27 -17.66 -14.83
CA MET A 19 4.24 -16.23 -14.52
C MET A 19 3.78 -16.11 -13.06
N PRO A 20 4.51 -15.39 -12.20
CA PRO A 20 4.05 -15.17 -10.84
C PRO A 20 2.70 -14.44 -10.94
N ALA A 21 1.65 -15.02 -10.35
CA ALA A 21 0.42 -14.29 -10.10
C ALA A 21 0.79 -13.05 -9.28
N GLN A 22 0.34 -11.87 -9.73
CA GLN A 22 0.48 -10.64 -8.94
C GLN A 22 -0.17 -10.90 -7.58
N ALA A 23 0.56 -10.62 -6.49
CA ALA A 23 0.00 -10.76 -5.15
C ALA A 23 -1.03 -9.67 -4.92
N ALA A 24 -2.15 -10.00 -4.26
CA ALA A 24 -3.15 -9.02 -3.85
C ALA A 24 -2.49 -7.89 -3.06
N GLY A 25 -2.82 -6.64 -3.38
CA GLY A 25 -2.10 -5.50 -2.84
C GLY A 25 -2.62 -4.16 -3.34
N PHE A 26 -1.78 -3.16 -3.18
CA PHE A 26 -2.07 -1.77 -3.49
C PHE A 26 -1.10 -1.29 -4.58
N ASP A 27 -1.62 -0.61 -5.59
CA ASP A 27 -0.83 0.11 -6.59
C ASP A 27 -1.14 1.60 -6.54
N ASN A 28 -0.31 2.42 -7.21
CA ASN A 28 -0.50 3.87 -7.33
C ASN A 28 -0.83 4.57 -6.00
N ILE A 29 -0.11 4.19 -4.93
CA ILE A 29 -0.29 4.80 -3.62
C ILE A 29 0.21 6.24 -3.66
N VAL A 30 -0.70 7.18 -3.41
CA VAL A 30 -0.46 8.62 -3.49
C VAL A 30 -0.84 9.27 -2.18
N VAL A 31 0.12 9.97 -1.56
CA VAL A 31 -0.13 10.86 -0.42
C VAL A 31 -0.10 12.30 -0.92
N SER A 32 -1.11 13.10 -0.59
CA SER A 32 -1.25 14.47 -1.13
C SER A 32 -2.00 15.41 -0.18
N ALA A 33 -1.76 16.71 -0.29
CA ALA A 33 -2.52 17.75 0.42
C ALA A 33 -3.87 18.05 -0.27
N THR A 34 -4.07 17.51 -1.47
CA THR A 34 -5.32 17.65 -2.25
C THR A 34 -5.87 16.26 -2.53
N LYS A 35 -7.18 16.07 -2.37
CA LYS A 35 -7.83 14.79 -2.71
C LYS A 35 -7.59 14.46 -4.19
N GLY A 36 -6.98 13.31 -4.48
CA GLY A 36 -6.61 12.89 -5.84
C GLY A 36 -5.54 13.77 -6.50
N GLY A 37 -4.76 14.52 -5.71
CA GLY A 37 -3.67 15.35 -6.21
C GLY A 37 -2.41 14.54 -6.54
N GLU A 38 -1.36 15.24 -6.95
CA GLU A 38 -0.04 14.65 -7.19
C GLU A 38 0.60 14.14 -5.89
N ALA A 39 1.49 13.16 -6.03
CA ALA A 39 2.22 12.58 -4.92
C ALA A 39 3.18 13.58 -4.26
N GLN A 40 3.15 13.61 -2.93
CA GLN A 40 3.97 14.46 -2.07
C GLN A 40 4.50 13.65 -0.89
N SER A 41 5.72 13.96 -0.46
CA SER A 41 6.37 13.32 0.69
C SER A 41 6.62 14.28 1.86
N GLU A 42 6.33 15.57 1.67
CA GLU A 42 6.59 16.62 2.65
C GLU A 42 5.41 17.61 2.67
N PHE A 43 4.98 17.96 3.88
CA PHE A 43 3.84 18.84 4.10
C PHE A 43 4.19 19.90 5.16
N PRO A 44 3.75 21.15 4.98
CA PRO A 44 3.81 22.16 6.03
C PRO A 44 3.01 21.75 7.28
N ALA A 45 3.47 22.15 8.47
CA ALA A 45 2.77 21.89 9.75
C ALA A 45 1.36 22.49 9.85
N ASP A 46 1.00 23.43 8.96
CA ASP A 46 -0.35 24.01 8.89
C ASP A 46 -1.26 23.35 7.85
N THR A 47 -0.78 22.36 7.09
CA THR A 47 -1.54 21.58 6.09
C THR A 47 -2.89 21.14 6.67
N PRO A 48 -4.04 21.56 6.11
CA PRO A 48 -5.33 21.29 6.71
C PRO A 48 -5.70 19.79 6.79
N VAL A 49 -5.39 19.05 5.73
CA VAL A 49 -5.72 17.62 5.58
C VAL A 49 -4.62 16.96 4.75
N VAL A 50 -4.23 15.74 5.12
CA VAL A 50 -3.41 14.85 4.31
C VAL A 50 -4.31 13.73 3.79
N TYR A 51 -4.30 13.50 2.49
CA TYR A 51 -5.05 12.45 1.81
C TYR A 51 -4.12 11.33 1.41
N LEU A 52 -4.64 10.11 1.40
CA LEU A 52 -4.04 8.95 0.74
C LEU A 52 -5.07 8.35 -0.22
N SER A 53 -4.63 8.00 -1.43
CA SER A 53 -5.38 7.17 -2.38
C SER A 53 -4.53 6.01 -2.85
N ALA A 54 -5.15 4.88 -3.18
CA ALA A 54 -4.49 3.72 -3.77
C ALA A 54 -5.45 2.93 -4.66
N ASP A 55 -4.90 2.30 -5.68
CA ASP A 55 -5.60 1.32 -6.51
C ASP A 55 -5.59 -0.03 -5.79
N LEU A 56 -6.69 -0.77 -5.90
CA LEU A 56 -6.85 -2.10 -5.30
C LEU A 56 -6.57 -3.16 -6.37
N VAL A 57 -5.54 -3.97 -6.15
CA VAL A 57 -5.09 -4.99 -7.11
C VAL A 57 -5.35 -6.36 -6.54
N ASP A 58 -6.23 -7.13 -7.18
CA ASP A 58 -6.57 -8.52 -6.83
C ASP A 58 -6.97 -8.75 -5.35
N ILE A 59 -7.39 -7.69 -4.64
CA ILE A 59 -7.89 -7.78 -3.26
C ILE A 59 -9.31 -8.36 -3.29
N PRO A 60 -9.61 -9.44 -2.53
CA PRO A 60 -10.94 -10.01 -2.50
C PRO A 60 -12.01 -9.01 -2.06
N ALA A 61 -13.17 -9.01 -2.74
CA ALA A 61 -14.31 -8.17 -2.38
C ALA A 61 -14.82 -8.35 -0.93
N THR A 62 -14.54 -9.51 -0.34
CA THR A 62 -14.91 -9.85 1.05
C THR A 62 -13.89 -9.35 2.09
N SER A 63 -12.73 -8.86 1.67
CA SER A 63 -11.68 -8.39 2.58
C SER A 63 -12.00 -7.01 3.15
N THR A 64 -11.37 -6.71 4.27
CA THR A 64 -11.33 -5.37 4.86
C THR A 64 -9.93 -4.79 4.69
N ILE A 65 -9.87 -3.58 4.14
CA ILE A 65 -8.66 -2.76 4.13
C ILE A 65 -8.67 -1.86 5.36
N THR A 66 -7.53 -1.72 6.04
CA THR A 66 -7.36 -0.72 7.10
C THR A 66 -6.25 0.25 6.74
N PHE A 67 -6.54 1.55 6.79
CA PHE A 67 -5.55 2.61 6.77
C PHE A 67 -5.20 2.99 8.19
N SER A 68 -3.96 2.73 8.62
CA SER A 68 -3.46 3.12 9.94
C SER A 68 -2.51 4.29 9.82
N TRP A 69 -2.93 5.47 10.29
CA TRP A 69 -2.11 6.67 10.31
C TRP A 69 -1.22 6.67 11.55
N ILE A 70 0.09 6.78 11.36
CA ILE A 70 1.07 6.55 12.42
C ILE A 70 2.09 7.70 12.46
N SER A 71 2.31 8.24 13.65
CA SER A 71 3.47 9.08 13.96
C SER A 71 4.66 8.20 14.29
N ILE A 72 5.69 8.21 13.44
CA ILE A 72 6.91 7.43 13.65
C ILE A 72 7.76 8.10 14.72
N ASP A 73 8.08 9.38 14.50
CA ASP A 73 8.79 10.24 15.44
C ASP A 73 8.19 11.66 15.34
N SER A 74 7.66 12.16 16.46
CA SER A 74 7.14 13.52 16.63
C SER A 74 7.99 14.33 17.62
N HIS A 75 9.25 13.96 17.79
CA HIS A 75 10.23 14.63 18.63
C HIS A 75 9.74 14.87 20.08
N GLY A 76 9.05 13.87 20.63
CA GLY A 76 8.58 13.86 22.01
C GLY A 76 7.13 14.33 22.23
N VAL A 77 6.37 14.68 21.18
CA VAL A 77 4.94 14.99 21.32
C VAL A 77 4.10 13.73 21.59
N ALA A 78 4.42 12.62 20.91
CA ALA A 78 3.82 11.32 21.12
C ALA A 78 4.91 10.23 21.25
N PRO A 79 4.60 9.05 21.82
CA PRO A 79 5.49 7.90 21.76
C PRO A 79 5.88 7.54 20.32
N ALA A 80 7.05 6.91 20.14
CA ALA A 80 7.46 6.43 18.82
C ALA A 80 6.47 5.38 18.28
N ASN A 81 6.21 5.40 16.97
CA ASN A 81 5.22 4.54 16.30
C ASN A 81 3.80 4.63 16.89
N TYR A 82 3.39 5.82 17.35
CA TYR A 82 2.06 6.05 17.86
C TYR A 82 1.02 6.03 16.74
N THR A 83 0.03 5.14 16.83
CA THR A 83 -1.15 5.16 15.95
C THR A 83 -2.02 6.37 16.30
N ILE A 84 -2.20 7.26 15.33
CA ILE A 84 -3.02 8.46 15.43
C ILE A 84 -4.48 8.12 15.18
N ASP A 85 -4.75 7.40 14.09
CA ASP A 85 -6.11 7.03 13.67
C ASP A 85 -6.10 5.76 12.80
N LYS A 86 -7.25 5.10 12.72
CA LYS A 86 -7.49 3.93 11.85
C LYS A 86 -8.83 4.05 11.15
N VAL A 87 -8.83 3.77 9.86
CA VAL A 87 -10.05 3.74 9.04
C VAL A 87 -10.15 2.38 8.35
N ASP A 88 -11.25 1.68 8.61
CA ASP A 88 -11.57 0.41 7.97
C ASP A 88 -12.52 0.63 6.76
N LEU A 89 -12.26 -0.07 5.67
CA LEU A 89 -13.06 -0.07 4.45
C LEU A 89 -13.29 -1.52 3.98
N ASN A 90 -14.55 -1.90 3.78
CA ASN A 90 -14.88 -3.16 3.12
C ASN A 90 -14.68 -3.00 1.61
N VAL A 91 -13.92 -3.89 0.99
CA VAL A 91 -13.50 -3.78 -0.42
C VAL A 91 -14.71 -3.75 -1.36
N GLY A 92 -15.62 -4.73 -1.26
CA GLY A 92 -16.81 -4.78 -2.12
C GLY A 92 -16.46 -4.75 -3.61
N GLU A 93 -17.13 -3.87 -4.37
CA GLU A 93 -16.88 -3.67 -5.81
C GLU A 93 -15.87 -2.54 -6.09
N ASN A 94 -15.24 -1.98 -5.05
CA ASN A 94 -14.30 -0.87 -5.23
C ASN A 94 -13.02 -1.35 -5.92
N THR A 95 -12.50 -0.51 -6.83
CA THR A 95 -11.18 -0.68 -7.46
C THR A 95 -10.15 0.31 -6.93
N GLU A 96 -10.59 1.26 -6.12
CA GLU A 96 -9.77 2.30 -5.51
C GLU A 96 -10.23 2.49 -4.06
N ALA A 97 -9.32 2.92 -3.19
CA ALA A 97 -9.66 3.31 -1.83
C ALA A 97 -8.92 4.58 -1.43
N ASP A 98 -9.60 5.42 -0.65
CA ASP A 98 -9.03 6.64 -0.10
C ASP A 98 -9.22 6.75 1.43
N SER A 99 -8.29 7.43 2.06
CA SER A 99 -8.32 7.80 3.47
C SER A 99 -7.78 9.22 3.62
N GLN A 100 -8.09 9.85 4.76
CA GLN A 100 -7.56 11.17 5.07
C GLN A 100 -7.34 11.32 6.56
N LEU A 101 -6.39 12.19 6.92
CA LEU A 101 -6.18 12.63 8.28
C LEU A 101 -6.18 14.16 8.34
N SER A 102 -7.08 14.70 9.13
CA SER A 102 -7.20 16.15 9.35
C SER A 102 -6.18 16.62 10.37
N LYS A 103 -5.72 17.87 10.22
CA LYS A 103 -4.81 18.51 11.16
C LYS A 103 -5.34 18.47 12.59
N PRO A 104 -4.55 18.02 13.58
CA PRO A 104 -4.91 18.13 14.99
C PRO A 104 -5.15 19.57 15.42
N THR A 105 -5.94 19.80 16.47
CA THR A 105 -6.25 21.16 16.97
C THR A 105 -5.00 21.99 17.28
N ALA A 106 -3.94 21.36 17.79
CA ALA A 106 -2.66 22.01 18.12
C ALA A 106 -1.71 22.17 16.91
N GLY A 107 -2.17 21.82 15.70
CA GLY A 107 -1.31 21.69 14.51
C GLY A 107 -0.67 20.32 14.41
N TRP A 108 -0.03 20.06 13.27
CA TRP A 108 0.78 18.86 13.11
C TRP A 108 2.09 18.99 13.89
N PRO A 109 2.48 18.01 14.70
CA PRO A 109 3.85 17.92 15.17
C PRO A 109 4.81 17.81 13.98
N VAL A 110 5.92 18.53 14.02
CA VAL A 110 7.02 18.32 13.05
C VAL A 110 7.59 16.92 13.29
N GLY A 111 7.81 16.17 12.21
CA GLY A 111 8.27 14.80 12.35
C GLY A 111 8.05 13.92 11.13
N THR A 112 8.21 12.62 11.37
CA THR A 112 8.03 11.56 10.36
C THR A 112 6.80 10.74 10.64
N TYR A 113 6.11 10.39 9.57
CA TYR A 113 4.80 9.74 9.60
C TYR A 113 4.75 8.65 8.53
N ARG A 114 3.78 7.75 8.69
CA ARG A 114 3.38 6.85 7.61
C ARG A 114 1.91 6.51 7.70
N VAL A 115 1.39 5.99 6.60
CA VAL A 115 0.12 5.28 6.57
C VAL A 115 0.43 3.83 6.25
N ASP A 116 0.08 2.92 7.16
CA ASP A 116 0.13 1.48 6.88
C ASP A 116 -1.20 1.07 6.24
N LEU A 117 -1.13 0.42 5.07
CA LEU A 117 -2.27 -0.16 4.38
C LEU A 117 -2.25 -1.66 4.64
N SER A 118 -3.29 -2.18 5.31
CA SER A 118 -3.40 -3.60 5.60
C SER A 118 -4.59 -4.24 4.89
N ILE A 119 -4.46 -5.53 4.62
CA ILE A 119 -5.53 -6.40 4.12
C ILE A 119 -5.79 -7.43 5.22
N ASP A 120 -7.02 -7.48 5.72
CA ASP A 120 -7.47 -8.41 6.76
C ASP A 120 -6.52 -8.43 7.99
N GLY A 121 -6.05 -7.25 8.38
CA GLY A 121 -5.18 -7.03 9.54
C GLY A 121 -3.69 -7.26 9.30
N THR A 122 -3.26 -7.68 8.11
CA THR A 122 -1.84 -7.81 7.74
C THR A 122 -1.39 -6.63 6.89
N VAL A 123 -0.36 -5.90 7.34
CA VAL A 123 0.22 -4.78 6.57
C VAL A 123 0.79 -5.31 5.25
N ALA A 124 0.27 -4.79 4.14
CA ALA A 124 0.72 -5.14 2.80
C ALA A 124 1.61 -4.04 2.19
N ASP A 125 1.33 -2.76 2.51
CA ASP A 125 2.15 -1.63 2.06
C ASP A 125 2.17 -0.50 3.12
N SER A 126 3.13 0.42 2.98
CA SER A 126 3.31 1.58 3.86
C SER A 126 3.76 2.81 3.06
N ALA A 127 3.02 3.91 3.18
CA ALA A 127 3.36 5.18 2.53
C ALA A 127 3.97 6.18 3.53
N PRO A 128 5.28 6.50 3.44
CA PRO A 128 5.93 7.46 4.34
C PRO A 128 5.69 8.91 3.91
N PHE A 129 5.59 9.82 4.87
CA PHE A 129 5.63 11.27 4.64
C PHE A 129 6.22 12.03 5.84
N SER A 130 6.51 13.31 5.67
CA SER A 130 7.01 14.17 6.74
C SER A 130 6.22 15.47 6.87
N ILE A 131 6.16 15.98 8.10
CA ILE A 131 5.66 17.31 8.41
C ILE A 131 6.85 18.21 8.76
N ARG A 132 6.91 19.42 8.19
CA ARG A 132 7.98 20.40 8.41
C ARG A 132 7.47 21.79 8.74
#